data_AF-A0A5U2F456-F1
#
_entry.id   AF-A0A5U2F456-F1
#
_cell.length_a   1.000
_cell.length_b   1.000
_cell.length_c   1.000
_cell.angle_alpha   90.00
_cell.angle_beta   90.00
_cell.angle_gamma   90.00
#
_symmetry.space_group_name_H-M   'P 1'
#
loop_
_entity.id
_entity.type
_entity.pdbx_description
1 polymer ?
#
loop_
_entity_poly.entity_id
_entity_poly.type
_entity_poly.pdbx_seq_one_letter_code
_entity_poly.pdbx_strand_id
1 'polypeptide(L)'
;MISGKPFFRVATPADYEFLPDFGLYELRFDKRPIKGVRCDDPVKGAAQYNQAREQFKSALRARPVKKKQRWAVSPDLNFNEVIQWALKFGSPAQCQLILNLYHERQPDKFSHMAIELAATNSGEDDLLNVVLFLFDKRSACNVSLLGTLEEKATAEDA
;
A
#
# COMPACT_ATOMS: atom_id res chain seq x y z
N MET A 1 -14.01 17.50 14.51
CA MET A 1 -12.96 18.14 13.70
C MET A 1 -11.85 17.14 13.44
N ILE A 2 -11.89 16.45 12.30
CA ILE A 2 -10.82 15.54 11.89
C ILE A 2 -9.77 16.41 11.20
N SER A 3 -8.78 16.86 11.97
CA SER A 3 -7.66 17.66 11.45
C SER A 3 -6.86 16.79 10.48
N GLY A 4 -6.93 17.14 9.20
CA GLY A 4 -6.06 16.60 8.17
C GLY A 4 -4.60 16.90 8.51
N LYS A 5 -3.93 15.93 9.12
CA LYS A 5 -2.46 15.93 9.21
C LYS A 5 -1.91 15.28 7.94
N PRO A 6 -0.82 15.82 7.38
CA PRO A 6 -0.38 15.46 6.04
C PRO A 6 -0.05 13.96 6.00
N PHE A 7 -0.50 13.29 4.94
CA PHE A 7 -0.26 11.87 4.61
C PHE A 7 1.22 11.43 4.61
N PHE A 8 2.15 12.34 4.91
CA PHE A 8 3.57 12.16 4.77
C PHE A 8 4.28 12.89 5.92
N ARG A 9 4.46 12.24 7.08
CA ARG A 9 5.34 12.70 8.17
C ARG A 9 6.78 12.23 7.91
N VAL A 10 7.78 13.07 8.21
CA VAL A 10 9.20 12.68 8.24
C VAL A 10 9.44 11.90 9.51
N ALA A 11 10.00 10.69 9.40
CA ALA A 11 10.37 9.91 10.57
C ALA A 11 11.66 10.47 11.19
N THR A 12 11.68 10.53 12.51
CA THR A 12 12.87 10.81 13.32
C THR A 12 13.15 9.60 14.23
N PRO A 13 14.38 9.43 14.74
CA PRO A 13 14.69 8.35 15.68
C PRO A 13 13.77 8.34 16.91
N ALA A 14 13.33 9.51 17.37
CA ALA A 14 12.40 9.66 18.49
C ALA A 14 10.98 9.14 18.19
N ASP A 15 10.65 8.86 16.93
CA ASP A 15 9.35 8.33 16.54
C ASP A 15 9.24 6.81 16.71
N TYR A 16 10.34 6.14 17.02
CA TYR A 16 10.41 4.70 17.23
C TYR A 16 10.14 4.32 18.68
N GLU A 17 9.46 3.19 18.83
CA GLU A 17 9.23 2.51 20.09
C GLU A 17 9.90 1.13 20.02
N PHE A 18 10.60 0.76 21.08
CA PHE A 18 11.22 -0.56 21.16
C PHE A 18 10.14 -1.60 21.48
N LEU A 19 10.08 -2.67 20.69
CA LEU A 19 9.20 -3.81 20.87
C LEU A 19 10.01 -4.98 21.45
N PRO A 20 9.92 -5.25 22.78
CA PRO A 20 10.74 -6.26 23.44
C PRO A 20 10.53 -7.66 22.87
N ASP A 21 9.30 -7.98 22.45
CA ASP A 21 8.91 -9.29 21.94
C ASP A 21 9.63 -9.67 20.64
N PHE A 22 10.08 -8.68 19.88
CA PHE A 22 10.74 -8.87 18.58
C PHE A 22 12.21 -8.44 18.60
N GLY A 23 12.67 -7.76 19.64
CA GLY A 23 14.01 -7.17 19.70
C GLY A 23 14.23 -6.04 18.69
N LEU A 24 13.14 -5.43 18.19
CA LEU A 24 13.17 -4.42 17.13
C LEU A 24 12.53 -3.12 17.58
N TYR A 25 12.91 -2.03 16.93
CA TYR A 25 12.23 -0.74 17.00
C TYR A 25 11.17 -0.63 15.91
N GLU A 26 10.01 -0.06 16.24
CA GLU A 26 8.91 0.18 15.31
C GLU A 26 8.43 1.64 15.36
N LEU A 27 8.10 2.23 14.20
CA LEU A 27 7.50 3.56 14.15
C LEU A 27 6.16 3.62 14.87
N ARG A 28 5.92 4.66 15.66
CA ARG A 28 4.66 4.84 16.41
C ARG A 28 3.48 5.25 15.54
N PHE A 29 3.73 5.96 14.44
CA PHE A 29 2.67 6.56 13.62
C PHE A 29 2.42 5.83 12.29
N ASP A 30 3.29 4.90 11.91
CA ASP A 30 3.17 4.12 10.69
C ASP A 30 3.52 2.67 11.01
N LYS A 31 2.63 1.75 10.66
CA LYS A 31 2.77 0.31 10.89
C LYS A 31 2.77 -0.48 9.58
N ARG A 32 2.82 0.23 8.44
CA ARG A 32 2.84 -0.38 7.11
C ARG A 32 4.14 -1.17 6.90
N PRO A 33 4.15 -2.17 6.02
CA PRO A 33 5.33 -2.99 5.68
C PRO A 33 6.31 -2.22 4.77
N ILE A 34 6.71 -1.02 5.16
CA ILE A 34 7.61 -0.20 4.36
C ILE A 34 8.98 -0.25 5.02
N LYS A 35 10.04 -0.29 4.22
CA LYS A 35 11.41 -0.30 4.71
C LYS A 35 11.63 0.82 5.74
N GLY A 36 12.25 0.46 6.86
CA GLY A 36 12.49 1.38 7.97
C GLY A 36 11.35 1.50 8.98
N VAL A 37 10.13 0.99 8.72
CA VAL A 37 9.05 1.01 9.74
C VAL A 37 9.39 0.15 10.95
N ARG A 38 9.95 -1.04 10.72
CA ARG A 38 10.61 -1.88 11.75
C ARG A 38 12.09 -1.95 11.46
N CYS A 39 12.94 -1.78 12.48
CA CYS A 39 14.39 -1.73 12.33
C CYS A 39 15.12 -2.08 13.64
N ASP A 40 16.38 -2.49 13.56
CA ASP A 40 17.22 -2.71 14.75
C ASP A 40 17.76 -1.38 15.33
N ASP A 41 17.80 -0.34 14.51
CA ASP A 41 18.41 0.97 14.84
C ASP A 41 17.50 2.10 14.34
N PRO A 42 16.88 2.90 15.24
CA PRO A 42 16.00 4.01 14.89
C PRO A 42 16.62 5.06 13.96
N VAL A 43 17.94 5.26 14.01
CA VAL A 43 18.64 6.21 13.12
C VAL A 43 18.63 5.68 11.69
N LYS A 44 19.01 4.42 11.51
CA LYS A 44 18.98 3.75 10.20
C LYS A 44 17.55 3.57 9.70
N GLY A 45 16.62 3.19 10.58
CA GLY A 45 15.20 3.05 10.26
C GLY A 45 14.61 4.35 9.73
N ALA A 46 14.84 5.48 10.43
CA ALA A 46 14.36 6.78 9.98
C ALA A 46 14.91 7.16 8.61
N ALA A 47 16.21 6.94 8.36
CA ALA A 47 16.83 7.22 7.07
C ALA A 47 16.21 6.37 5.95
N GLN A 48 16.05 5.06 6.17
CA GLN A 48 15.45 4.13 5.21
C GLN A 48 13.99 4.46 4.91
N TYR A 49 13.20 4.74 5.95
CA TYR A 49 11.79 5.13 5.81
C TYR A 49 11.65 6.41 5.00
N ASN A 50 12.45 7.44 5.32
CA ASN A 50 12.41 8.71 4.61
C ASN A 50 12.89 8.57 3.16
N GLN A 51 13.91 7.75 2.89
CA GLN A 51 14.41 7.48 1.53
C GLN A 51 13.35 6.78 0.68
N ALA A 52 12.76 5.69 1.19
CA ALA A 52 11.69 4.97 0.50
C ALA A 52 10.50 5.89 0.22
N ARG A 53 10.18 6.77 1.18
CA ARG A 53 9.13 7.79 1.05
C ARG A 53 9.44 8.85 -0.02
N GLU A 54 10.67 9.31 -0.14
CA GLU A 54 11.03 10.27 -1.20
C GLU A 54 11.05 9.63 -2.60
N GLN A 55 11.53 8.38 -2.72
CA GLN A 55 11.43 7.62 -3.96
C GLN A 55 9.96 7.47 -4.40
N PHE A 56 9.09 7.15 -3.45
CA PHE A 56 7.66 7.04 -3.66
C PHE A 56 7.01 8.37 -4.10
N LYS A 57 7.31 9.48 -3.41
CA LYS A 57 6.81 10.80 -3.79
C LYS A 57 7.29 11.23 -5.17
N SER A 58 8.55 10.93 -5.50
CA SER A 58 9.13 11.22 -6.81
C SER A 58 8.36 10.49 -7.92
N ALA A 59 8.07 9.20 -7.72
CA ALA A 59 7.27 8.39 -8.62
C ALA A 59 5.84 8.92 -8.81
N LEU A 60 5.22 9.46 -7.76
CA LEU A 60 3.89 10.09 -7.85
C LEU A 60 3.92 11.43 -8.60
N ARG A 61 4.93 12.27 -8.37
CA ARG A 61 5.07 13.58 -9.03
C ARG A 61 5.35 13.48 -10.52
N ALA A 62 5.97 12.39 -10.96
CA ALA A 62 6.25 12.14 -12.37
C ALA A 62 5.00 11.79 -13.19
N ARG A 63 3.82 11.62 -12.57
CA ARG A 63 2.59 11.22 -13.26
C ARG A 63 1.73 12.42 -13.69
N PRO A 64 1.15 12.42 -14.90
CA PRO A 64 0.27 13.48 -15.36
C PRO A 64 -1.05 13.52 -14.57
N VAL A 65 -1.38 14.70 -14.04
CA VAL A 65 -2.50 14.93 -13.10
C VAL A 65 -3.80 15.26 -13.85
N LYS A 66 -4.85 14.44 -13.72
CA LYS A 66 -6.23 14.84 -14.06
C LYS A 66 -7.26 14.50 -12.96
N LYS A 67 -7.51 15.54 -12.17
CA LYS A 67 -8.68 15.96 -11.35
C LYS A 67 -9.77 14.96 -10.87
N LYS A 68 -9.80 14.90 -9.55
CA LYS A 68 -10.84 15.12 -8.51
C LYS A 68 -11.74 13.94 -8.08
N GLN A 69 -11.55 13.63 -6.79
CA GLN A 69 -12.51 13.21 -5.77
C GLN A 69 -13.28 11.90 -6.03
N ARG A 70 -12.88 10.83 -5.32
CA ARG A 70 -13.80 9.70 -5.05
C ARG A 70 -13.60 8.93 -3.75
N TRP A 71 -12.47 9.05 -3.06
CA TRP A 71 -12.16 8.16 -1.93
C TRP A 71 -12.07 8.92 -0.61
N ALA A 72 -13.17 8.94 0.14
CA ALA A 72 -13.08 9.04 1.59
C ALA A 72 -12.68 7.65 2.09
N VAL A 73 -11.43 7.47 2.52
CA VAL A 73 -10.94 6.20 3.08
C VAL A 73 -11.82 5.87 4.30
N SER A 74 -12.69 4.87 4.15
CA SER A 74 -13.51 4.36 5.26
C SER A 74 -12.60 3.64 6.27
N PRO A 75 -12.82 3.80 7.59
CA PRO A 75 -12.07 3.07 8.61
C PRO A 75 -12.20 1.54 8.53
N ASP A 76 -13.23 1.03 7.83
CA ASP A 76 -13.51 -0.41 7.66
C ASP A 76 -12.92 -1.03 6.38
N LEU A 77 -12.13 -0.25 5.65
CA LEU A 77 -11.48 -0.69 4.42
C LEU A 77 -10.66 -1.97 4.69
N ASN A 78 -10.96 -3.02 3.93
CA ASN A 78 -10.27 -4.30 3.96
C ASN A 78 -9.92 -4.76 2.53
N PHE A 79 -9.14 -5.83 2.40
CA PHE A 79 -8.66 -6.28 1.09
C PHE A 79 -9.79 -6.74 0.15
N ASN A 80 -10.98 -7.09 0.66
CA ASN A 80 -12.13 -7.44 -0.19
C ASN A 80 -12.62 -6.26 -1.01
N GLU A 81 -12.55 -5.03 -0.49
CA GLU A 81 -12.98 -3.84 -1.24
C GLU A 81 -12.05 -3.55 -2.41
N VAL A 82 -10.75 -3.83 -2.26
CA VAL A 82 -9.77 -3.74 -3.35
C VAL A 82 -10.08 -4.77 -4.43
N ILE A 83 -10.41 -6.02 -4.04
CA ILE A 83 -10.77 -7.07 -4.99
C ILE A 83 -12.09 -6.75 -5.69
N GLN A 84 -13.12 -6.30 -4.96
CA GLN A 84 -14.41 -5.93 -5.54
C GLN A 84 -14.27 -4.74 -6.52
N TRP A 85 -13.42 -3.76 -6.21
CA TRP A 85 -13.07 -2.70 -7.15
C TRP A 85 -12.42 -3.28 -8.41
N ALA A 86 -11.44 -4.17 -8.26
CA ALA A 86 -10.73 -4.78 -9.39
C ALA A 86 -11.67 -5.60 -10.29
N LEU A 87 -12.57 -6.38 -9.68
CA LEU A 87 -13.60 -7.12 -10.39
C LEU A 87 -14.54 -6.21 -11.17
N LYS A 88 -14.91 -5.05 -10.61
CA LYS A 88 -15.85 -4.12 -11.24
C LYS A 88 -15.22 -3.20 -12.29
N PHE A 89 -13.98 -2.74 -12.06
CA PHE A 89 -13.37 -1.66 -12.83
C PHE A 89 -11.95 -1.94 -13.31
N GLY A 90 -11.25 -2.90 -12.69
CA GLY A 90 -9.85 -3.20 -13.01
C GLY A 90 -9.70 -3.90 -14.35
N SER A 91 -8.59 -3.65 -15.04
CA SER A 91 -8.16 -4.45 -16.20
C SER A 91 -7.64 -5.83 -15.78
N PRO A 92 -7.49 -6.80 -16.71
CA PRO A 92 -6.85 -8.09 -16.41
C PRO A 92 -5.47 -7.93 -15.75
N ALA A 93 -4.63 -7.02 -16.27
CA ALA A 93 -3.33 -6.70 -15.68
C ALA A 93 -3.42 -6.14 -14.25
N GLN A 94 -4.42 -5.30 -13.96
CA GLN A 94 -4.66 -4.80 -12.60
C GLN A 94 -5.14 -5.88 -11.65
N CYS A 95 -5.99 -6.80 -12.13
CA CYS A 95 -6.44 -7.95 -11.36
C CYS A 95 -5.25 -8.86 -11.03
N GLN A 96 -4.36 -9.11 -11.99
CA GLN A 96 -3.13 -9.88 -11.79
C GLN A 96 -2.20 -9.21 -10.76
N LEU A 97 -2.03 -7.90 -10.82
CA LEU A 97 -1.22 -7.16 -9.83
C LEU A 97 -1.81 -7.27 -8.42
N ILE A 98 -3.14 -7.22 -8.28
CA ILE A 98 -3.82 -7.36 -6.98
C ILE A 98 -3.70 -8.79 -6.44
N LEU A 99 -3.76 -9.81 -7.29
CA LEU A 99 -3.46 -11.19 -6.90
C LEU A 99 -2.02 -11.35 -6.43
N ASN A 100 -1.07 -10.79 -7.17
CA ASN A 100 0.34 -10.83 -6.78
C ASN A 100 0.55 -10.12 -5.42
N LEU A 101 -0.10 -8.97 -5.20
CA LEU A 101 -0.11 -8.27 -3.92
C LEU A 101 -0.72 -9.10 -2.79
N TYR A 102 -1.77 -9.89 -3.08
CA TYR A 102 -2.37 -10.77 -2.09
C TYR A 102 -1.37 -11.83 -1.57
N HIS A 103 -0.61 -12.43 -2.50
CA HIS A 103 0.32 -13.50 -2.18
C HIS A 103 1.69 -13.01 -1.68
N GLU A 104 2.08 -11.78 -1.97
CA GLU A 104 3.40 -11.26 -1.62
C GLU A 104 3.56 -11.09 -0.10
N ARG A 105 4.65 -11.69 0.41
CA ARG A 105 5.00 -11.72 1.84
C ARG A 105 6.19 -10.83 2.15
N GLN A 106 6.99 -10.48 1.15
CA GLN A 106 8.12 -9.58 1.31
C GLN A 106 7.68 -8.11 1.25
N PRO A 107 7.89 -7.33 2.32
CA PRO A 107 7.53 -5.91 2.41
C PRO A 107 8.00 -5.05 1.22
N ASP A 108 9.26 -5.23 0.83
CA ASP A 108 9.87 -4.44 -0.25
C ASP A 108 9.27 -4.77 -1.62
N LYS A 109 9.00 -6.05 -1.90
CA LYS A 109 8.37 -6.47 -3.16
C LYS A 109 6.90 -6.03 -3.23
N PHE A 110 6.19 -6.14 -2.11
CA PHE A 110 4.81 -5.68 -2.01
C PHE A 110 4.72 -4.18 -2.29
N SER A 111 5.64 -3.40 -1.71
CA SER A 111 5.69 -1.95 -1.92
C SER A 111 5.90 -1.60 -3.39
N HIS A 112 6.80 -2.31 -4.09
CA HIS A 112 7.00 -2.13 -5.53
C HIS A 112 5.75 -2.46 -6.35
N MET A 113 5.13 -3.61 -6.08
CA MET A 113 3.90 -4.02 -6.78
C MET A 113 2.74 -3.05 -6.53
N ALA A 114 2.65 -2.48 -5.33
CA ALA A 114 1.62 -1.49 -5.02
C ALA A 114 1.84 -0.22 -5.86
N ILE A 115 3.09 0.24 -5.96
CA ILE A 115 3.47 1.39 -6.81
C ILE A 115 3.13 1.13 -8.28
N GLU A 116 3.37 -0.10 -8.76
CA GLU A 116 3.05 -0.54 -10.11
C GLU A 116 1.53 -0.55 -10.36
N LEU A 117 0.74 -1.16 -9.46
CA LEU A 117 -0.71 -1.11 -9.52
C LEU A 117 -1.23 0.33 -9.57
N ALA A 118 -0.68 1.21 -8.73
CA ALA A 118 -1.04 2.62 -8.78
C ALA A 118 -0.63 3.27 -10.12
N ALA A 119 0.44 2.81 -10.76
CA ALA A 119 0.92 3.34 -12.06
C ALA A 119 -0.03 2.98 -13.19
N THR A 120 -0.62 1.77 -13.16
CA THR A 120 -1.58 1.31 -14.16
C THR A 120 -2.91 2.08 -14.10
N ASN A 121 -3.25 2.67 -12.95
CA ASN A 121 -4.34 3.64 -12.86
C ASN A 121 -3.84 4.99 -13.35
N SER A 122 -4.06 5.24 -14.65
CA SER A 122 -3.58 6.39 -15.43
C SER A 122 -4.22 7.73 -15.02
N GLY A 123 -4.00 8.17 -13.78
CA GLY A 123 -4.23 9.56 -13.41
C GLY A 123 -4.43 9.89 -11.94
N GLU A 124 -4.81 8.95 -11.07
CA GLU A 124 -5.18 9.26 -9.68
C GLU A 124 -4.89 8.08 -8.73
N ASP A 125 -4.62 8.37 -7.44
CA ASP A 125 -5.39 7.82 -6.31
C ASP A 125 -4.65 7.41 -5.03
N ASP A 126 -5.38 7.63 -3.93
CA ASP A 126 -5.24 7.03 -2.60
C ASP A 126 -5.23 5.50 -2.60
N LEU A 127 -5.48 4.82 -3.74
CA LEU A 127 -5.40 3.37 -3.89
C LEU A 127 -4.05 2.82 -3.42
N LEU A 128 -2.98 3.56 -3.66
CA LEU A 128 -1.64 3.19 -3.21
C LEU A 128 -1.49 3.24 -1.69
N ASN A 129 -2.03 4.28 -1.05
CA ASN A 129 -2.05 4.40 0.41
C ASN A 129 -2.93 3.32 1.03
N VAL A 130 -4.08 3.03 0.40
CA VAL A 130 -5.03 1.97 0.75
C VAL A 130 -4.36 0.61 0.67
N VAL A 131 -3.75 0.25 -0.46
CA VAL A 131 -3.12 -1.05 -0.67
C VAL A 131 -1.94 -1.26 0.29
N LEU A 132 -1.12 -0.22 0.51
CA LEU A 132 -0.05 -0.25 1.51
C LEU A 132 -0.58 -0.40 2.95
N PHE A 133 -1.72 0.23 3.27
CA PHE A 133 -2.38 0.10 4.57
C PHE A 133 -3.00 -1.29 4.78
N LEU A 134 -3.37 -1.97 3.71
CA LEU A 134 -4.04 -3.27 3.76
C LEU A 134 -3.10 -4.47 3.80
N PHE A 135 -1.77 -4.28 3.87
CA PHE A 135 -0.82 -5.39 3.85
C PHE A 135 -1.08 -6.44 4.93
N ASP A 136 -1.20 -6.00 6.19
CA ASP A 136 -1.47 -6.91 7.32
C ASP A 136 -2.96 -7.29 7.42
N LYS A 137 -3.84 -6.67 6.61
CA LYS A 137 -5.29 -6.93 6.60
C LYS A 137 -5.74 -7.90 5.50
N ARG A 138 -4.80 -8.51 4.77
CA ARG A 138 -5.10 -9.56 3.77
C ARG A 138 -5.65 -10.85 4.36
N SER A 139 -5.33 -11.14 5.62
CA SER A 139 -5.77 -12.36 6.32
C SER A 139 -7.28 -12.44 6.50
N ALA A 140 -7.97 -11.29 6.51
CA ALA A 140 -9.43 -11.20 6.58
C ALA A 140 -10.11 -11.22 5.19
N CYS A 141 -9.34 -11.47 4.12
CA CYS A 141 -9.87 -11.51 2.77
C CYS A 141 -10.73 -12.76 2.55
N ASN A 142 -11.88 -12.60 1.90
CA ASN A 142 -12.70 -13.70 1.45
C ASN A 142 -12.04 -14.39 0.25
N VAL A 143 -11.52 -15.59 0.49
CA VAL A 143 -10.81 -16.42 -0.50
C VAL A 143 -11.68 -16.72 -1.74
N SER A 144 -13.01 -16.74 -1.62
CA SER A 144 -13.89 -16.96 -2.78
C SER A 144 -13.80 -15.85 -3.82
N LEU A 145 -13.43 -14.63 -3.41
CA LEU A 145 -13.26 -13.50 -4.32
C LEU A 145 -11.95 -13.62 -5.14
N LEU A 146 -10.97 -14.39 -4.66
CA LEU A 146 -9.71 -14.58 -5.36
C LEU A 146 -9.89 -15.41 -6.63
N GLY A 147 -10.71 -16.47 -6.60
CA GLY A 147 -10.98 -17.28 -7.80
C GLY A 147 -11.63 -16.46 -8.92
N THR A 148 -12.60 -15.61 -8.59
CA THR A 148 -13.20 -14.70 -9.59
C THR A 148 -12.21 -13.66 -10.10
N LEU A 149 -11.26 -13.22 -9.24
CA LEU A 149 -10.21 -12.29 -9.63
C LEU A 149 -9.18 -12.96 -10.56
N GLU A 150 -8.85 -14.23 -10.31
CA GLU A 150 -7.99 -15.06 -11.17
C GLU A 150 -8.60 -15.23 -12.56
N GLU A 151 -9.89 -15.59 -12.64
CA GLU A 151 -10.60 -15.71 -13.92
C GLU A 151 -10.49 -14.42 -14.74
N LYS A 152 -10.75 -13.27 -14.11
CA LYS A 152 -10.65 -11.97 -14.76
C LYS A 152 -9.21 -11.59 -15.12
N ALA A 153 -8.23 -11.97 -14.30
CA ALA A 153 -6.81 -11.72 -14.58
C ALA A 153 -6.31 -12.51 -15.79
N THR A 154 -6.88 -13.70 -16.05
CA THR A 154 -6.56 -14.56 -17.19
C THR A 154 -7.36 -14.27 -18.46
N ALA A 155 -8.35 -13.39 -18.38
CA ALA A 155 -9.12 -12.99 -19.56
C ALA A 155 -8.21 -12.20 -20.51
N GLU A 156 -7.98 -12.72 -21.72
CA GLU A 156 -7.32 -11.98 -22.79
C GLU A 156 -8.13 -10.70 -23.10
N ASP A 157 -7.44 -9.59 -23.28
CA ASP A 157 -8.03 -8.32 -23.70
C ASP A 157 -8.69 -8.51 -25.08
N ALA A 158 -9.99 -8.82 -25.09
CA ALA A 158 -10.82 -8.99 -26.29
C ALA A 158 -11.17 -7.63 -26.93
#